data_AF-A0A9E2UNS5-F1
#
_entry.id   AF-A0A9E2UNS5-F1
#
_cell.length_a   1.000
_cell.length_b   1.000
_cell.length_c   1.000
_cell.angle_alpha   90.00
_cell.angle_beta   90.00
_cell.angle_gamma   90.00
#
_symmetry.space_group_name_H-M   'P 1'
#
loop_
_entity.id
_entity.type
_entity.pdbx_description
1 polymer ?
#
loop_
_entity_poly.entity_id
_entity_poly.type
_entity_poly.pdbx_seq_one_letter_code
_entity_poly.pdbx_strand_id
1 'polypeptide(L)'
;MSQDKKFGTFGGVFTPSILTILGVIMYMRLPWIVGQAGFVLTLGIILVAHIVSVCTGLSVSSIATDKKVKAGGTYYIISRSMGLSIGGTLGIALFFGMSLSISLYLIGFSESFLG
;
A
#
# COMPACT_ATOMS: atom_id res chain seq x y z
N MET A 1 12.00 -17.02 29.88
CA MET A 1 11.75 -15.84 29.03
C MET A 1 11.34 -16.38 27.66
N SER A 2 10.05 -16.35 27.32
CA SER A 2 9.61 -16.75 25.98
C SER A 2 10.33 -15.86 24.96
N GLN A 3 11.17 -16.47 24.12
CA GLN A 3 11.79 -15.79 22.98
C GLN A 3 10.66 -15.29 22.09
N ASP A 4 10.39 -13.98 22.07
CA ASP A 4 9.46 -13.37 21.12
C ASP A 4 9.93 -13.72 19.70
N LYS A 5 9.20 -14.61 19.05
CA LYS A 5 9.52 -15.11 17.72
C LYS A 5 9.33 -13.95 16.74
N LYS A 6 10.44 -13.32 16.34
CA LYS A 6 10.42 -12.24 15.34
C LYS A 6 9.84 -12.76 14.03
N PHE A 7 9.01 -11.95 13.38
CA PHE A 7 8.46 -12.30 12.08
C PHE A 7 9.58 -12.34 11.01
N GLY A 8 9.56 -13.37 10.16
CA GLY A 8 10.42 -13.44 8.97
C GLY A 8 9.85 -12.68 7.78
N THR A 9 10.53 -12.70 6.64
CA THR A 9 10.12 -11.98 5.42
C THR A 9 8.71 -12.33 4.94
N PHE A 10 8.37 -13.62 4.92
CA PHE A 10 7.07 -14.08 4.45
C PHE A 10 5.93 -13.71 5.40
N GLY A 11 6.07 -14.08 6.68
CA GLY A 11 5.03 -13.84 7.69
C GLY A 11 4.90 -12.37 8.10
N GLY A 12 5.99 -11.61 8.06
CA GLY A 12 6.03 -10.22 8.54
C GLY A 12 5.84 -9.15 7.47
N VAL A 13 6.12 -9.46 6.20
CA VAL A 13 6.11 -8.45 5.11
C VAL A 13 5.23 -8.91 3.95
N PHE A 14 5.48 -10.08 3.37
CA PHE A 14 4.78 -10.53 2.16
C PHE A 14 3.27 -10.73 2.37
N THR A 15 2.88 -11.53 3.36
CA THR A 15 1.47 -11.82 3.67
C THR A 15 0.68 -10.54 3.98
N PRO A 16 1.11 -9.65 4.91
CA PRO A 16 0.37 -8.42 5.17
C PRO A 16 0.35 -7.48 3.95
N SER A 17 1.41 -7.40 3.16
CA SER A 17 1.43 -6.54 1.96
C SER A 17 0.40 -6.97 0.93
N ILE A 18 0.33 -8.27 0.62
CA ILE A 18 -0.68 -8.79 -0.32
C ILE A 18 -2.09 -8.52 0.21
N LEU A 19 -2.33 -8.73 1.50
CA LEU A 19 -3.64 -8.51 2.10
C LEU A 19 -4.08 -7.04 2.00
N THR A 20 -3.14 -6.09 2.05
CA THR A 20 -3.46 -4.66 1.89
C THR A 20 -3.70 -4.24 0.43
N ILE A 21 -3.11 -4.94 -0.54
CA ILE A 21 -3.27 -4.64 -1.97
C ILE A 21 -4.55 -5.26 -2.53
N LEU A 22 -4.86 -6.50 -2.13
CA LEU A 22 -6.06 -7.21 -2.55
C LEU A 22 -7.28 -6.67 -1.81
N GLY A 23 -7.91 -5.64 -2.37
CA GLY A 23 -9.04 -4.96 -1.76
C GLY A 23 -10.32 -4.94 -2.59
N VAL A 24 -11.30 -4.17 -2.10
CA VAL A 24 -12.62 -3.93 -2.71
C VAL A 24 -12.56 -3.61 -4.20
N ILE A 25 -11.59 -2.80 -4.63
CA ILE A 25 -11.47 -2.35 -6.02
C ILE A 25 -11.24 -3.54 -6.97
N MET A 26 -10.42 -4.51 -6.56
CA MET A 26 -10.12 -5.67 -7.40
C MET A 26 -11.35 -6.54 -7.63
N TYR A 27 -12.22 -6.70 -6.64
CA TYR A 27 -13.37 -7.58 -6.75
C TYR A 27 -14.61 -6.88 -7.33
N MET A 28 -14.87 -5.63 -6.94
CA MET A 28 -16.11 -4.93 -7.32
C MET A 28 -15.95 -3.99 -8.51
N ARG A 29 -14.76 -3.40 -8.71
CA ARG A 29 -14.58 -2.33 -9.71
C ARG A 29 -13.88 -2.81 -10.98
N LEU A 30 -12.96 -3.79 -10.92
CA LEU A 30 -12.33 -4.34 -12.12
C LEU A 30 -13.33 -4.86 -13.17
N PRO A 31 -14.38 -5.64 -12.83
CA PRO A 31 -15.34 -6.11 -13.83
C PRO A 31 -16.06 -4.95 -14.54
N TRP A 32 -16.43 -3.91 -13.79
CA TRP A 32 -17.04 -2.70 -14.33
C TRP A 32 -16.09 -1.94 -15.27
N ILE A 33 -14.82 -1.78 -14.88
CA ILE A 33 -13.81 -1.11 -15.71
C ILE A 33 -13.61 -1.87 -17.03
N VAL A 34 -13.49 -3.20 -16.98
CA VAL A 34 -13.36 -4.03 -18.19
C VAL A 34 -14.59 -3.89 -19.08
N GLY A 35 -15.80 -3.82 -18.49
CA GLY A 35 -17.05 -3.64 -19.23
C GLY A 35 -17.17 -2.28 -19.94
N GLN A 36 -16.61 -1.21 -19.36
CA GLN A 36 -16.69 0.15 -19.93
C GLN A 36 -15.51 0.47 -20.87
N ALA A 37 -14.28 0.16 -20.46
CA ALA A 37 -13.05 0.49 -21.17
C ALA A 37 -12.65 -0.58 -22.20
N GLY A 38 -13.17 -1.79 -22.07
CA GLY A 38 -12.71 -2.95 -22.84
C GLY A 38 -11.41 -3.55 -22.31
N PHE A 39 -11.07 -4.74 -22.81
CA PHE A 39 -9.94 -5.54 -22.32
C PHE A 39 -8.58 -4.86 -22.53
N VAL A 40 -8.30 -4.37 -23.75
CA VAL A 40 -6.99 -3.82 -24.12
C VAL A 40 -6.68 -2.53 -23.34
N LEU A 41 -7.65 -1.64 -23.21
CA LEU A 41 -7.46 -0.39 -22.47
C LEU A 41 -7.30 -0.66 -20.97
N THR A 42 -8.04 -1.62 -20.42
CA THR A 42 -7.90 -2.03 -19.02
C THR A 42 -6.51 -2.58 -18.73
N LEU A 43 -5.94 -3.40 -19.64
CA LEU A 43 -4.55 -3.85 -19.52
C LEU A 43 -3.57 -2.67 -19.54
N GLY A 44 -3.80 -1.67 -20.40
CA GLY A 44 -3.00 -0.43 -20.42
C GLY A 44 -3.03 0.31 -19.09
N ILE A 45 -4.21 0.46 -18.48
CA ILE A 45 -4.38 1.10 -17.16
C ILE A 45 -3.61 0.33 -16.09
N ILE A 46 -3.73 -1.01 -16.07
CA ILE A 46 -3.03 -1.86 -15.10
C ILE A 46 -1.51 -1.73 -15.27
N LEU A 47 -0.99 -1.74 -16.50
CA LEU A 47 0.44 -1.59 -16.76
C LEU A 47 0.99 -0.26 -16.24
N VAL A 48 0.31 0.85 -16.51
CA VAL A 48 0.73 2.18 -16.02
C VAL A 48 0.71 2.22 -14.48
N ALA A 49 -0.36 1.71 -13.85
CA ALA A 49 -0.45 1.62 -12.40
C ALA A 49 0.68 0.75 -11.79
N HIS A 50 1.04 -0.33 -12.48
CA HIS A 50 2.11 -1.22 -12.04
C HIS A 50 3.49 -0.56 -12.12
N ILE A 51 3.75 0.22 -13.18
CA ILE A 51 5.00 1.00 -13.31
C ILE A 51 5.16 1.96 -12.13
N VAL A 52 4.10 2.73 -11.81
CA VAL A 52 4.13 3.65 -10.66
C VAL A 52 4.39 2.90 -9.35
N SER A 53 3.75 1.76 -9.16
CA SER A 53 3.90 0.93 -7.95
C SER A 53 5.31 0.36 -7.81
N VAL A 54 5.91 -0.16 -8.90
CA VAL A 54 7.27 -0.70 -8.92
C VAL A 54 8.30 0.40 -8.67
N CYS A 55 8.18 1.55 -9.33
CA CYS A 55 9.08 2.70 -9.11
C CYS A 55 9.02 3.19 -7.66
N THR A 56 7.82 3.25 -7.08
CA THR A 56 7.65 3.63 -5.66
C THR A 56 8.24 2.57 -4.73
N GLY A 57 8.01 1.28 -5.01
CA GLY A 57 8.56 0.17 -4.24
C GLY A 57 10.08 0.14 -4.22
N LEU A 58 10.73 0.40 -5.37
CA LEU A 58 12.19 0.53 -5.46
C LEU A 58 12.71 1.72 -4.66
N SER A 59 12.00 2.85 -4.68
CA SER A 59 12.34 4.04 -3.90
C SER A 59 12.22 3.79 -2.38
N VAL A 60 11.19 3.07 -1.95
CA VAL A 60 11.03 2.67 -0.54
C VAL A 60 12.11 1.65 -0.13
N SER A 61 12.49 0.74 -1.03
CA SER A 61 13.56 -0.23 -0.79
C SER A 61 14.93 0.44 -0.58
N SER A 62 15.27 1.47 -1.36
CA SER A 62 16.50 2.24 -1.15
C SER A 62 16.48 2.97 0.19
N ILE A 63 15.35 3.58 0.56
CA ILE A 63 15.16 4.25 1.85
C ILE A 63 15.29 3.27 3.03
N ALA A 64 14.72 2.06 2.90
CA ALA A 64 14.79 1.04 3.94
C ALA A 64 16.21 0.48 4.15
N THR A 65 17.08 0.63 3.16
CA THR A 65 18.46 0.12 3.19
C THR A 65 19.49 1.19 3.62
N ASP A 66 19.14 2.48 3.55
CA ASP A 66 20.02 3.63 3.84
C ASP A 66 20.53 3.65 5.30
N LYS A 67 19.65 3.36 6.26
CA LYS A 67 19.95 3.44 7.70
C LYS A 67 19.51 2.18 8.42
N LYS A 68 20.21 1.85 9.51
CA LYS A 68 19.80 0.76 10.41
C LYS A 68 18.41 1.05 10.97
N VAL A 69 17.43 0.32 10.45
CA VAL A 69 16.03 0.36 10.89
C VAL A 69 15.98 -0.14 12.32
N LYS A 70 15.76 0.77 13.27
CA LYS A 70 15.40 0.43 14.65
C LYS A 70 13.91 0.06 14.72
N ALA A 71 13.43 -0.39 15.87
CA ALA A 71 12.01 -0.63 16.07
C ALA A 71 11.19 0.64 15.74
N GLY A 72 10.38 0.57 14.68
CA GLY A 72 9.61 1.68 14.15
C GLY A 72 8.89 1.29 12.86
N GLY A 73 7.85 2.03 12.49
CA GLY A 73 7.08 1.82 11.25
C GLY A 73 7.59 2.67 10.07
N THR A 74 6.80 2.72 9.00
CA THR A 74 7.15 3.41 7.74
C THR A 74 7.54 4.88 7.95
N TYR A 75 6.79 5.62 8.77
CA TYR A 75 7.10 7.04 9.07
C TYR A 75 8.46 7.20 9.77
N TYR A 76 8.83 6.27 10.65
CA TYR A 76 10.12 6.31 11.35
C TYR A 76 11.28 6.14 10.37
N ILE A 77 11.14 5.22 9.40
CA ILE A 77 12.16 4.97 8.38
C ILE A 77 12.32 6.21 7.48
N ILE A 78 11.22 6.82 7.03
CA ILE A 78 11.24 7.97 6.12
C ILE A 78 11.84 9.21 6.82
N SER A 79 11.33 9.58 8.00
CA SER A 79 11.78 10.79 8.72
C SER A 79 13.26 10.74 9.10
N ARG A 80 13.81 9.55 9.36
CA ARG A 80 15.24 9.37 9.68
C ARG A 80 16.12 9.35 8.44
N SER A 81 15.62 8.88 7.30
CA SER A 81 16.39 8.80 6.06
C SER A 81 16.41 10.13 5.32
N MET A 82 15.26 10.79 5.17
CA MET A 82 15.05 12.00 4.37
C MET A 82 14.97 13.31 5.18
N GLY A 83 15.00 13.23 6.51
CA GLY A 83 14.89 14.40 7.40
C GLY A 83 13.45 14.73 7.78
N LEU A 84 13.30 15.62 8.79
CA LEU A 84 12.01 15.88 9.44
C LEU A 84 11.02 16.63 8.55
N SER A 85 11.49 17.55 7.70
CA SER A 85 10.64 18.34 6.80
C SER A 85 9.94 17.45 5.76
N ILE A 86 10.71 16.65 5.01
CA ILE A 86 10.19 15.71 4.01
C ILE A 86 9.38 14.60 4.68
N GLY A 87 9.88 14.07 5.80
CA GLY A 87 9.16 13.06 6.59
C GLY A 87 7.79 13.54 7.06
N GLY A 88 7.69 14.77 7.58
CA GLY A 88 6.45 15.37 8.03
C GLY A 88 5.43 15.56 6.91
N THR A 89 5.86 16.11 5.77
CA THR A 89 4.96 16.30 4.60
C THR A 89 4.42 14.96 4.07
N LEU A 90 5.29 13.96 3.91
CA LEU A 90 4.87 12.61 3.49
C LEU A 90 3.97 11.94 4.54
N GLY A 91 4.27 12.14 5.83
CA GLY A 91 3.45 11.60 6.92
C GLY A 91 2.03 12.14 6.91
N ILE A 92 1.85 13.44 6.71
CA ILE A 92 0.53 14.07 6.60
C ILE A 92 -0.21 13.58 5.34
N ALA A 93 0.48 13.51 4.20
CA ALA A 93 -0.13 13.00 2.96
C ALA A 93 -0.59 11.54 3.11
N LEU A 94 0.25 10.68 3.71
CA LEU A 94 -0.09 9.29 3.98
C LEU A 94 -1.24 9.16 4.99
N PHE A 95 -1.30 10.02 6.01
CA PHE A 95 -2.41 10.03 6.96
C PHE A 95 -3.76 10.25 6.26
N PHE A 96 -3.87 11.31 5.45
CA PHE A 96 -5.10 11.58 4.69
C PHE A 96 -5.40 10.46 3.68
N GLY A 97 -4.38 9.96 2.97
CA GLY A 97 -4.55 8.85 2.03
C GLY A 97 -5.11 7.59 2.70
N MET A 98 -4.58 7.22 3.87
CA MET A 98 -5.05 6.06 4.63
C MET A 98 -6.44 6.29 5.22
N SER A 99 -6.75 7.49 5.73
CA SER A 99 -8.08 7.83 6.23
C SER A 99 -9.15 7.68 5.14
N LEU A 100 -8.90 8.21 3.93
CA LEU A 100 -9.82 8.07 2.80
C LEU A 100 -9.91 6.61 2.32
N SER A 101 -8.80 5.87 2.35
CA SER A 101 -8.79 4.45 2.01
C SER A 101 -9.68 3.62 2.96
N ILE A 102 -9.68 3.92 4.26
CA ILE A 102 -10.55 3.25 5.24
C ILE A 102 -12.02 3.51 4.89
N SER A 103 -12.39 4.75 4.59
CA SER A 103 -13.76 5.09 4.16
C SER A 103 -14.17 4.34 2.89
N LEU A 104 -13.28 4.26 1.89
CA LEU A 104 -13.54 3.51 0.65
C LEU A 104 -13.79 2.02 0.92
N TYR A 105 -12.99 1.39 1.78
CA TYR A 105 -13.17 -0.01 2.12
C TYR A 105 -14.46 -0.28 2.90
N LEU A 106 -14.85 0.62 3.81
CA LEU A 106 -16.13 0.50 4.52
C LEU A 106 -17.34 0.63 3.60
N ILE A 107 -17.31 1.56 2.65
CA ILE A 107 -18.39 1.72 1.66
C ILE A 107 -18.49 0.49 0.78
N GLY A 108 -17.36 -0.04 0.26
CA GLY A 108 -17.36 -1.25 -0.55
C GLY A 108 -17.85 -2.48 0.20
N PHE A 109 -17.50 -2.61 1.49
CA PHE A 109 -18.03 -3.65 2.35
C PHE A 109 -19.54 -3.52 2.54
N SER A 110 -20.04 -2.30 2.80
CA SER A 110 -21.48 -2.05 2.94
C SER A 110 -22.24 -2.34 1.64
N GLU A 111 -21.69 -1.98 0.47
CA GLU A 111 -22.27 -2.27 -0.84
C GLU A 111 -22.33 -3.78 -1.08
N SER A 112 -21.31 -4.53 -0.68
CA SER A 112 -21.30 -6.01 -0.79
C SER A 112 -22.26 -6.70 0.18
N PHE A 113 -22.64 -6.06 1.28
CA PHE A 113 -23.57 -6.63 2.27
C PHE A 113 -25.04 -6.32 1.93
N LEU A 114 -25.30 -5.16 1.31
CA LEU A 114 -26.64 -4.71 0.95
C LEU A 114 -27.06 -5.12 -0.47
N GLY A 115 -26.10 -5.32 -1.37
CA GLY A 115 -26.32 -5.82 -2.74
C GLY A 115 -26.37 -7.34 -2.80
#